data_AF-W2IUU4-F1
#
_entry.id   AF-W2IUU4-F1
#
_cell.length_a   1.000
_cell.length_b   1.000
_cell.length_c   1.000
_cell.angle_alpha   90.00
_cell.angle_beta   90.00
_cell.angle_gamma   90.00
#
_symmetry.space_group_name_H-M   'P 1'
#
loop_
_entity.id
_entity.type
_entity.pdbx_description
1 polymer ?
#
loop_
_entity_poly.entity_id
_entity_poly.type
_entity_poly.pdbx_seq_one_letter_code
_entity_poly.pdbx_strand_id
1 'polypeptide(L)'
;MGSYLSLSDDNRKRMWKLLYQAALGLNYMHSKGMVHGYLKLSNILVGTDGQAKLSDFGLNTMRAISKASTSSSARLRWRAPECLKRRPTIASDVYSLAMCMIEATVGEPPFAYLEDDDVRET
;
A
#
# COMPACT_ATOMS: atom_id res chain seq x y z
N MET A 1 16.14 1.30 -19.72
CA MET A 1 16.46 1.68 -18.32
C MET A 1 16.00 3.12 -18.10
N GLY A 2 14.75 3.30 -17.68
CA GLY A 2 14.05 4.60 -17.71
C GLY A 2 14.29 5.45 -16.47
N SER A 3 14.96 6.59 -16.66
CA SER A 3 14.63 7.91 -16.10
C SER A 3 14.09 8.06 -14.66
N TYR A 4 14.61 7.34 -13.66
CA TYR A 4 14.35 7.66 -12.23
C TYR A 4 14.83 9.07 -11.80
N LEU A 5 15.58 9.75 -12.68
CA LEU A 5 16.12 11.09 -12.49
C LEU A 5 15.25 12.22 -13.09
N SER A 6 14.15 11.94 -13.79
CA SER A 6 13.39 13.01 -14.48
C SER A 6 12.23 13.63 -13.69
N LEU A 7 11.98 13.21 -12.45
CA LEU A 7 11.09 13.99 -11.59
C LEU A 7 11.88 15.22 -11.11
N SER A 8 11.34 16.41 -11.37
CA SER A 8 11.84 17.63 -10.75
C SER A 8 11.96 17.43 -9.24
N ASP A 9 12.94 18.06 -8.61
CA ASP A 9 13.14 17.97 -7.16
C ASP A 9 11.86 18.34 -6.39
N ASP A 10 11.04 19.24 -6.95
CA ASP A 10 9.74 19.63 -6.40
C ASP A 10 8.72 18.48 -6.42
N ASN A 11 8.65 17.72 -7.51
CA ASN A 11 7.77 16.55 -7.59
C ASN A 11 8.20 15.46 -6.60
N ARG A 12 9.52 15.25 -6.44
CA ARG A 12 10.06 14.29 -5.46
C ARG A 12 9.73 14.71 -4.02
N LYS A 13 9.93 15.99 -3.68
CA LYS A 13 9.56 16.53 -2.36
C LYS A 13 8.06 16.38 -2.09
N ARG A 14 7.22 16.66 -3.11
CA ARG A 14 5.76 16.51 -2.99
C ARG A 14 5.36 15.05 -2.76
N MET A 15 5.94 14.11 -3.47
CA MET A 15 5.70 12.68 -3.27
C MET A 15 6.01 12.24 -1.84
N TRP A 16 7.20 12.58 -1.32
CA TRP A 16 7.58 12.22 0.06
C TRP A 16 6.67 12.88 1.09
N LYS A 17 6.23 14.13 0.86
CA LYS A 17 5.24 14.80 1.71
C LYS A 17 3.93 14.03 1.78
N LEU A 18 3.42 13.55 0.64
CA LEU A 18 2.17 12.77 0.58
C LEU A 18 2.33 11.40 1.26
N LEU A 19 3.45 10.71 1.05
CA LEU A 19 3.74 9.42 1.72
C LEU A 19 3.84 9.59 3.24
N TYR A 20 4.45 10.68 3.71
CA TYR A 20 4.51 11.00 5.13
C TYR A 20 3.11 11.24 5.72
N GLN A 21 2.25 11.97 5.02
CA GLN A 21 0.87 12.18 5.45
C GLN A 21 0.06 10.88 5.48
N ALA A 22 0.27 9.98 4.52
CA ALA A 22 -0.32 8.64 4.54
C ALA A 22 0.14 7.85 5.77
N ALA A 23 1.43 7.93 6.12
CA ALA A 23 1.98 7.30 7.33
C ALA A 23 1.35 7.87 8.62
N LEU A 24 1.13 9.18 8.69
CA LEU A 24 0.42 9.81 9.82
C LEU A 24 -1.02 9.32 9.94
N GLY A 25 -1.74 9.24 8.81
CA GLY A 25 -3.11 8.71 8.78
C GLY A 25 -3.15 7.23 9.21
N LEU A 26 -2.17 6.44 8.80
CA LEU A 26 -2.05 5.03 9.16
C LEU A 26 -1.76 4.87 10.65
N ASN A 27 -0.81 5.63 11.18
CA ASN A 27 -0.50 5.66 12.61
C ASN A 27 -1.72 6.08 13.46
N TYR A 28 -2.50 7.05 13.00
CA TYR A 28 -3.74 7.42 13.67
C TYR A 28 -4.73 6.26 13.71
N MET A 29 -4.92 5.54 12.61
CA MET A 29 -5.78 4.36 12.55
C MET A 29 -5.31 3.26 13.52
N HIS A 30 -4.01 2.97 13.52
CA HIS A 30 -3.39 2.01 14.44
C HIS A 30 -3.57 2.41 15.91
N SER A 31 -3.48 3.70 16.23
CA SER A 31 -3.73 4.22 17.58
C SER A 31 -5.17 4.01 18.07
N LYS A 32 -6.11 3.80 17.14
CA LYS A 32 -7.50 3.46 17.41
C LYS A 32 -7.78 1.96 17.38
N GLY A 33 -6.74 1.12 17.34
CA GLY A 33 -6.88 -0.34 17.28
C GLY A 33 -7.41 -0.86 15.94
N MET A 34 -7.42 -0.03 14.90
CA MET A 34 -7.90 -0.40 13.57
C MET A 34 -6.71 -0.79 12.68
N VAL A 35 -6.85 -1.89 11.96
CA VAL A 35 -5.91 -2.33 10.92
C VAL A 35 -6.53 -2.03 9.56
N HIS A 36 -5.78 -1.38 8.66
CA HIS A 36 -6.23 -1.09 7.31
C HIS A 36 -6.38 -2.40 6.52
N GLY A 37 -5.31 -3.21 6.49
CA GLY A 37 -5.20 -4.54 5.91
C GLY A 37 -5.39 -4.63 4.39
N TYR A 38 -5.53 -3.49 3.73
CA TYR A 38 -5.81 -3.37 2.29
C TYR A 38 -5.05 -2.19 1.68
N LEU A 39 -3.87 -1.88 2.22
CA LEU A 39 -3.10 -0.73 1.78
C LEU A 39 -2.33 -1.05 0.48
N LYS A 40 -2.41 -0.14 -0.49
CA LYS A 40 -1.63 -0.08 -1.74
C LYS A 40 -1.57 1.38 -2.20
N LEU A 41 -0.67 1.76 -3.11
CA LEU A 41 -0.46 3.18 -3.44
C LEU A 41 -1.73 3.82 -4.01
N SER A 42 -2.50 3.10 -4.83
CA SER A 42 -3.77 3.61 -5.38
C SER A 42 -4.83 3.95 -4.32
N ASN A 43 -4.64 3.51 -3.07
CA ASN A 43 -5.55 3.78 -1.96
C ASN A 43 -5.10 4.99 -1.12
N ILE A 44 -3.95 5.59 -1.45
CA ILE A 44 -3.47 6.86 -0.92
C ILE A 44 -3.93 7.96 -1.88
N LEU A 45 -5.08 8.55 -1.58
CA LEU A 45 -5.70 9.56 -2.44
C LEU A 45 -5.18 10.96 -2.09
N VAL A 46 -5.15 11.86 -3.07
CA VAL A 46 -4.83 13.27 -2.84
C VAL A 46 -6.11 14.08 -2.87
N GLY A 47 -6.46 14.71 -1.75
CA GLY A 47 -7.62 15.58 -1.65
C GLY A 47 -7.44 16.89 -2.43
N THR A 48 -8.54 17.63 -2.61
CA THR A 48 -8.51 18.99 -3.18
C THR A 48 -7.71 19.98 -2.33
N ASP A 49 -7.52 19.66 -1.04
CA ASP A 49 -6.64 20.34 -0.09
C ASP A 49 -5.15 20.03 -0.32
N GLY A 50 -4.82 19.17 -1.27
CA GLY A 50 -3.46 18.72 -1.56
C GLY A 50 -2.89 17.76 -0.51
N GLN A 51 -3.72 17.23 0.39
CA GLN A 51 -3.31 16.34 1.47
C GLN A 51 -3.58 14.87 1.10
N ALA A 52 -2.72 13.96 1.54
CA ALA A 52 -2.95 12.53 1.39
C ALA A 52 -4.06 12.04 2.34
N LYS A 53 -4.93 11.17 1.85
CA LYS A 53 -6.03 10.54 2.60
C LYS A 53 -6.04 9.04 2.31
N LEU A 54 -6.15 8.22 3.35
CA LEU A 54 -6.29 6.77 3.21
C LEU A 54 -7.74 6.41 2.89
N SER A 55 -7.92 5.45 1.97
CA SER A 55 -9.22 4.94 1.53
C SER A 55 -9.28 3.41 1.65
N ASP A 56 -10.44 2.79 1.45
CA ASP A 56 -10.59 1.33 1.41
C ASP A 56 -10.14 0.56 2.69
N PHE A 57 -10.08 1.26 3.83
CA PHE A 57 -9.85 0.62 5.12
C PHE A 57 -11.12 -0.09 5.61
N GLY A 58 -10.97 -1.17 6.39
CA GLY A 58 -12.10 -1.94 6.91
C GLY A 58 -12.75 -2.92 5.91
N LEU A 59 -12.32 -2.93 4.65
CA LEU A 59 -12.83 -3.86 3.63
C LEU A 59 -12.54 -5.34 3.95
N ASN A 60 -11.51 -5.64 4.76
CA ASN A 60 -11.21 -7.02 5.15
C ASN A 60 -12.26 -7.62 6.09
N THR A 61 -12.85 -6.82 6.98
CA THR A 61 -13.93 -7.27 7.85
C THR A 61 -15.17 -7.62 7.01
N MET A 62 -15.43 -6.86 5.94
CA MET A 62 -16.54 -7.12 5.02
C MET A 62 -16.29 -8.32 4.10
N ARG A 63 -15.05 -8.52 3.62
CA ARG A 63 -14.68 -9.65 2.76
C ARG A 63 -14.59 -10.99 3.50
N ALA A 64 -14.42 -11.00 4.82
CA ALA A 64 -14.53 -12.24 5.60
C ALA A 64 -15.98 -12.80 5.60
N ILE A 65 -16.97 -11.94 5.35
CA ILE A 65 -18.40 -12.30 5.33
C ILE A 65 -18.82 -12.80 3.95
N SER A 66 -18.23 -12.27 2.87
CA SER A 66 -18.44 -12.76 1.51
C SER A 66 -17.39 -13.81 1.15
N LYS A 67 -17.79 -15.08 0.98
CA LYS A 67 -16.95 -16.19 0.49
C LYS A 67 -16.41 -16.00 -0.95
N ALA A 68 -16.38 -14.77 -1.47
CA ALA A 68 -15.85 -14.45 -2.79
C ALA A 68 -14.33 -14.28 -2.69
N SER A 69 -13.60 -15.38 -2.93
CA SER A 69 -12.16 -15.43 -3.20
C SER A 69 -11.83 -14.80 -4.56
N THR A 70 -12.17 -13.53 -4.76
CA THR A 70 -11.93 -12.85 -6.03
C THR A 70 -10.64 -12.03 -5.98
N SER A 71 -9.69 -12.48 -6.80
CA SER A 71 -8.41 -11.86 -7.18
C SER A 71 -7.38 -11.67 -6.06
N SER A 72 -6.64 -12.74 -5.79
CA SER A 72 -5.44 -12.80 -4.95
C SER A 72 -4.17 -12.21 -5.62
N SER A 73 -4.23 -11.86 -6.90
CA SER A 73 -3.08 -11.42 -7.70
C SER A 73 -2.82 -9.91 -7.56
N ALA A 74 -3.84 -9.06 -7.78
CA ALA A 74 -3.67 -7.62 -7.93
C ALA A 74 -3.18 -6.84 -6.67
N ARG A 75 -3.03 -7.50 -5.52
CA ARG A 75 -2.48 -6.90 -4.29
C ARG A 75 -1.33 -7.69 -3.69
N LEU A 76 -0.96 -8.82 -4.28
CA LEU A 76 0.02 -9.72 -3.70
C LEU A 76 1.33 -8.97 -3.38
N ARG A 77 1.72 -8.08 -4.29
CA ARG A 77 2.92 -7.25 -4.25
C ARG A 77 2.99 -6.24 -3.11
N TRP A 78 1.87 -5.86 -2.51
CA TRP A 78 1.82 -4.96 -1.35
C TRP A 78 1.52 -5.71 -0.05
N ARG A 79 1.16 -6.99 -0.14
CA ARG A 79 0.71 -7.76 1.01
C ARG A 79 1.91 -8.34 1.75
N ALA A 80 1.96 -8.13 3.06
CA ALA A 80 2.98 -8.75 3.90
C ALA A 80 2.91 -10.30 3.81
N PRO A 81 4.06 -11.00 3.79
CA PRO A 81 4.11 -12.44 3.55
C PRO A 81 3.33 -13.24 4.61
N GLU A 82 3.35 -12.82 5.88
CA GLU A 82 2.56 -13.45 6.94
C GLU A 82 1.06 -13.36 6.69
N CYS A 83 0.60 -12.35 5.95
CA CYS A 83 -0.80 -12.18 5.61
C CYS A 83 -1.28 -13.13 4.52
N LEU A 84 -0.40 -13.91 3.88
CA LEU A 84 -0.83 -14.98 2.97
C LEU A 84 -1.58 -16.09 3.72
N LYS A 85 -1.20 -16.33 4.98
CA LYS A 85 -1.77 -17.38 5.83
C LYS A 85 -2.56 -16.83 7.02
N ARG A 86 -2.31 -15.58 7.41
CA ARG A 86 -2.88 -14.96 8.62
C ARG A 86 -3.68 -13.71 8.28
N ARG A 87 -4.48 -13.25 9.25
CA ARG A 87 -5.18 -11.97 9.15
C ARG A 87 -4.18 -10.81 9.24
N PRO A 88 -4.45 -9.69 8.55
CA PRO A 88 -3.63 -8.49 8.67
C PRO A 88 -3.51 -7.96 10.09
N THR A 89 -2.34 -7.40 10.37
CA THR A 89 -1.94 -6.79 11.63
C THR A 89 -1.41 -5.37 11.40
N ILE A 90 -1.20 -4.63 12.49
CA ILE A 90 -0.53 -3.32 12.46
C ILE A 90 0.83 -3.41 11.73
N ALA A 91 1.62 -4.45 12.01
CA ALA A 91 2.92 -4.65 11.36
C ALA A 91 2.79 -4.89 9.85
N SER A 92 1.77 -5.63 9.42
CA SER A 92 1.54 -5.88 7.99
C SER A 92 1.13 -4.64 7.20
N ASP A 93 0.46 -3.68 7.86
CA ASP A 93 0.15 -2.38 7.24
C ASP A 93 1.42 -1.55 7.04
N VAL A 94 2.38 -1.62 7.96
CA VAL A 94 3.69 -0.95 7.84
C VAL A 94 4.47 -1.53 6.65
N TYR A 95 4.46 -2.86 6.48
CA TYR A 95 5.04 -3.51 5.29
C TYR A 95 4.36 -3.00 4.02
N SER A 96 3.03 -2.98 4.00
CA SER A 96 2.25 -2.53 2.84
C SER A 96 2.55 -1.06 2.49
N LEU A 97 2.74 -0.21 3.50
CA LEU A 97 3.15 1.18 3.31
C LEU A 97 4.55 1.28 2.69
N ALA A 98 5.51 0.46 3.12
CA ALA A 98 6.83 0.41 2.50
C ALA A 98 6.75 0.01 1.02
N MET A 99 5.88 -0.94 0.67
CA MET A 99 5.61 -1.30 -0.72
C MET A 99 5.01 -0.14 -1.53
N CYS A 100 4.15 0.68 -0.93
CA CYS A 100 3.66 1.91 -1.57
C CYS A 100 4.79 2.91 -1.83
N MET A 101 5.76 3.02 -0.92
CA MET A 101 6.93 3.90 -1.10
C MET A 101 7.81 3.40 -2.26
N ILE A 102 8.01 2.08 -2.38
CA ILE A 102 8.73 1.48 -3.51
C ILE A 102 8.00 1.80 -4.81
N GLU A 103 6.70 1.52 -4.88
CA GLU A 103 5.90 1.81 -6.07
C GLU A 103 5.94 3.30 -6.45
N ALA A 104 5.82 4.21 -5.49
CA ALA A 104 5.84 5.65 -5.76
C ALA A 104 7.20 6.14 -6.28
N THR A 105 8.30 5.54 -5.79
CA THR A 105 9.66 5.91 -6.21
C THR A 105 10.05 5.27 -7.53
N VAL A 106 9.56 4.06 -7.81
CA VAL A 106 9.88 3.30 -9.02
C VAL A 106 8.92 3.64 -10.17
N GLY A 107 7.67 4.01 -9.86
CA GLY A 107 6.62 4.24 -10.86
C GLY A 107 5.98 2.96 -11.41
N GLU A 108 6.41 1.79 -10.93
CA GLU A 108 5.89 0.47 -11.30
C GLU A 108 5.48 -0.30 -10.03
N PRO A 109 4.57 -1.29 -10.14
CA PRO A 109 4.21 -2.14 -9.00
C PRO A 109 5.43 -2.78 -8.33
N PRO A 110 5.40 -3.00 -7.00
CA PRO A 110 6.48 -3.71 -6.32
C PRO A 110 6.72 -5.07 -6.97
N PHE A 111 8.00 -5.42 -7.15
CA PHE A 111 8.43 -6.65 -7.82
C PHE A 111 7.92 -6.81 -9.26
N ALA A 112 7.61 -5.73 -10.00
CA ALA A 112 7.03 -5.79 -11.36
C ALA A 112 7.76 -6.73 -12.35
N TYR A 113 9.01 -7.09 -12.09
CA TYR A 113 9.81 -8.04 -12.87
C TYR A 113 9.57 -9.52 -12.53
N LEU A 114 8.80 -9.84 -11.49
CA LEU A 114 8.45 -11.20 -11.08
C LEU A 114 7.03 -11.56 -11.51
N GLU A 115 6.80 -12.82 -11.85
CA GLU A 115 5.45 -13.37 -11.98
C GLU A 115 4.77 -13.48 -10.61
N ASP A 116 3.44 -13.52 -10.59
CA ASP A 116 2.71 -13.50 -9.32
C ASP A 116 2.98 -14.74 -8.45
N ASP A 117 3.36 -15.89 -9.03
CA ASP A 117 3.73 -17.06 -8.24
C ASP A 117 5.07 -16.85 -7.52
N ASP A 118 6.05 -16.22 -8.17
CA ASP A 118 7.34 -15.91 -7.56
C ASP A 118 7.22 -14.86 -6.44
N VAL A 119 6.31 -13.89 -6.57
CA VAL A 119 6.04 -12.89 -5.53
C VAL A 119 5.51 -13.53 -4.24
N ARG A 120 4.92 -14.74 -4.29
CA ARG A 120 4.44 -15.43 -3.07
C ARG A 120 5.58 -15.95 -2.20
N GLU A 121 6.76 -16.15 -2.78
CA GLU A 121 7.93 -16.77 -2.16
C GLU A 121 8.96 -15.74 -1.66
N THR A 122 8.72 -14.43 -1.87
CA THR A 122 9.56 -13.31 -1.39
C THR A 122 9.13 -12.80 -0.02
#